data_AF-A0AAD7ZU56-F1
#
_entry.id   AF-A0AAD7ZU56-F1
#
_cell.length_a   1.000
_cell.length_b   1.000
_cell.length_c   1.000
_cell.angle_alpha   90.00
_cell.angle_beta   90.00
_cell.angle_gamma   90.00
#
_symmetry.space_group_name_H-M   'P 1'
#
loop_
_entity.id
_entity.type
_entity.pdbx_description
1 polymer ?
#
loop_
_entity_poly.entity_id
_entity_poly.type
_entity_poly.pdbx_seq_one_letter_code
_entity_poly.pdbx_strand_id
1 'polypeptide(L)'
;FRILSLTTFYSLAIYMCLLGLWFSQAMDILTSQPSFDYLVNRLSVITYFLLVFSLPFTIWRETRGFVIYMNNWRQFELQFSQTTNRTLKLNVRKRSVILLVFSITFSFILETTYIILKRNFNVSRWLNNIYQTTLRYLLGSLFYLLCFAQVRAAISVLRYFKLILVEYRVLWLRLSRLTQQVGTCFCYTFGFYILYLFLNLTLCLYLSCAYTRKIKDIIINTETSFTSVLLLYVMCDAGHAVNAQVTGAFQEELLNMRNEPGHPDLIKEVRTCLYYMIFLQKINLITNLIHLKKSIFFQLTSALVTYLIVLLQFQFQ
;
A
#
# COMPACT_ATOMS: atom_id res chain seq x y z
N PHE A 1 3.11 -17.32 18.09
CA PHE A 1 4.39 -16.61 18.03
C PHE A 1 5.10 -16.81 19.35
N ARG A 2 6.12 -17.69 19.42
CA ARG A 2 7.01 -17.71 20.58
C ARG A 2 7.89 -16.48 20.46
N ILE A 3 7.80 -15.56 21.42
CA ILE A 3 8.59 -14.32 21.50
C ILE A 3 10.10 -14.61 21.62
N LEU A 4 10.47 -15.86 21.88
CA LEU A 4 11.83 -16.37 22.09
C LEU A 4 12.39 -17.21 20.93
N SER A 5 11.89 -17.05 19.69
CA SER A 5 12.54 -17.73 18.56
C SER A 5 13.84 -17.03 18.17
N LEU A 6 14.87 -17.79 17.78
CA LEU A 6 16.16 -17.26 17.33
C LEU A 6 15.99 -16.24 16.19
N THR A 7 14.99 -16.47 15.33
CA THR A 7 14.60 -15.57 14.24
C THR A 7 14.04 -14.23 14.71
N THR A 8 13.24 -14.21 15.79
CA THR A 8 12.73 -12.96 16.37
C THR A 8 13.86 -12.13 16.99
N PHE A 9 14.80 -12.79 17.69
CA PHE A 9 15.96 -12.12 18.26
C PHE A 9 16.87 -11.51 17.18
N TYR A 10 17.17 -12.26 16.12
CA TYR A 10 17.93 -11.78 14.98
C TYR A 10 17.27 -10.55 14.31
N SER A 11 15.96 -10.63 14.07
CA SER A 11 15.22 -9.51 13.47
C SER A 11 15.20 -8.27 14.36
N LEU A 12 15.12 -8.46 15.68
CA LEU A 12 15.12 -7.37 16.65
C LEU A 12 16.51 -6.73 16.78
N ALA A 13 17.58 -7.53 16.77
CA ALA A 13 18.95 -7.03 16.79
C ALA A 13 19.26 -6.18 15.54
N ILE A 14 18.87 -6.65 14.35
CA ILE A 14 19.02 -5.87 13.11
C ILE A 14 18.20 -4.58 13.16
N TYR A 15 16.96 -4.66 13.63
CA TYR A 15 16.09 -3.50 13.77
C TYR A 15 16.70 -2.44 14.71
N MET A 16 17.20 -2.86 15.88
CA MET A 16 17.86 -1.97 16.83
C MET A 16 19.15 -1.37 16.26
N CYS A 17 19.93 -2.13 15.49
CA CYS A 17 21.10 -1.62 14.79
C CYS A 17 20.73 -0.53 13.77
N LEU A 18 19.70 -0.78 12.95
CA LEU A 18 19.20 0.20 11.97
C LEU A 18 18.64 1.45 12.65
N LEU A 19 17.95 1.31 13.79
CA LEU A 19 17.52 2.46 14.59
C LEU A 19 18.69 3.24 15.19
N GLY A 20 19.74 2.57 15.65
CA GLY A 20 20.95 3.25 16.14
C GLY A 20 21.66 4.04 15.04
N LEU A 21 21.73 3.48 13.83
CA LEU A 21 22.23 4.19 12.65
C LEU A 21 21.33 5.37 12.26
N TRP A 22 20.02 5.24 12.45
CA TRP A 22 19.09 6.36 12.27
C TRP A 22 19.35 7.49 13.27
N PHE A 23 19.41 7.19 14.57
CA PHE A 23 19.60 8.19 15.61
C PHE A 23 20.91 8.97 15.41
N SER A 24 22.00 8.30 15.05
CA SER A 24 23.26 8.99 14.76
C SER A 24 23.13 9.96 13.58
N GLN A 25 22.49 9.53 12.49
CA GLN A 25 22.27 10.36 11.30
C GLN A 25 21.31 11.52 11.55
N ALA A 26 20.26 11.31 12.34
CA ALA A 26 19.30 12.35 12.69
C ALA A 26 19.94 13.44 13.58
N MET A 27 20.75 13.05 14.56
CA MET A 27 21.43 13.98 15.47
C MET A 27 22.47 14.85 14.76
N ASP A 28 23.22 14.28 13.80
CA ASP A 28 24.17 15.04 12.96
C ASP A 28 23.48 16.16 12.18
N ILE A 29 22.22 15.95 11.79
CA ILE A 29 21.44 16.86 10.96
C ILE A 29 20.71 17.90 11.80
N LEU A 30 20.22 17.51 12.99
CA LEU A 30 19.49 18.37 13.91
C LEU A 30 20.35 19.51 14.50
N THR A 31 21.66 19.31 14.64
CA THR A 31 22.61 20.25 15.29
C THR A 31 23.07 21.42 14.41
N SER A 32 22.57 21.57 13.17
CA SER A 32 22.97 22.62 12.22
C SER A 32 22.00 23.84 12.16
N GLN A 33 22.52 25.01 11.76
CA GLN A 33 21.95 26.39 11.83
C GLN A 33 20.47 26.58 11.37
N PRO A 34 19.77 27.65 11.80
CA PRO A 34 18.30 27.72 11.81
C PRO A 34 17.70 28.58 10.69
N SER A 35 17.89 28.24 9.41
CA SER A 35 17.02 28.81 8.35
C SER A 35 15.76 27.95 8.15
N PHE A 36 14.67 28.56 7.71
CA PHE A 36 13.39 27.87 7.45
C PHE A 36 13.56 26.75 6.41
N ASP A 37 14.28 27.00 5.32
CA ASP A 37 14.57 25.98 4.29
C ASP A 37 15.41 24.82 4.82
N TYR A 38 16.31 25.07 5.77
CA TYR A 38 17.04 24.01 6.47
C TYR A 38 16.13 23.24 7.43
N LEU A 39 15.17 23.89 8.08
CA LEU A 39 14.18 23.23 8.93
C LEU A 39 13.30 22.27 8.12
N VAL A 40 12.78 22.70 6.96
CA VAL A 40 11.98 21.82 6.09
C VAL A 40 12.84 20.66 5.55
N ASN A 41 14.12 20.89 5.25
CA ASN A 41 15.06 19.83 4.91
C ASN A 41 15.17 18.77 6.01
N ARG A 42 15.30 19.22 7.27
CA ARG A 42 15.42 18.33 8.43
C ARG A 42 14.16 17.50 8.60
N LEU A 43 12.99 18.13 8.48
CA LEU A 43 11.71 17.43 8.52
C LEU A 43 11.58 16.39 7.40
N SER A 44 12.03 16.69 6.18
CA SER A 44 12.02 15.73 5.07
C SER A 44 12.90 14.51 5.38
N VAL A 45 14.10 14.72 5.91
CA VAL A 45 14.99 13.61 6.31
C VAL A 45 14.40 12.80 7.46
N ILE A 46 13.88 13.44 8.51
CA ILE A 46 13.22 12.74 9.62
C ILE A 46 12.04 11.91 9.12
N THR A 47 11.22 12.52 8.24
CA THR A 47 10.07 11.84 7.63
C THR A 47 10.52 10.61 6.87
N TYR A 48 11.58 10.69 6.07
CA TYR A 48 12.11 9.56 5.30
C TYR A 48 12.40 8.32 6.16
N PHE A 49 12.87 8.51 7.40
CA PHE A 49 13.15 7.43 8.34
C PHE A 49 11.96 7.00 9.21
N LEU A 50 10.89 7.80 9.25
CA LEU A 50 9.66 7.54 9.99
C LEU A 50 9.05 6.17 9.65
N LEU A 51 9.26 5.70 8.41
CA LEU A 51 8.77 4.41 7.94
C LEU A 51 9.37 3.23 8.70
N VAL A 52 10.68 3.23 8.99
CA VAL A 52 11.32 2.17 9.77
C VAL A 52 10.95 2.27 11.25
N PHE A 53 10.86 3.50 11.77
CA PHE A 53 10.40 3.72 13.13
C PHE A 53 8.99 3.16 13.36
N SER A 54 8.09 3.23 12.37
CA SER A 54 6.71 2.77 12.52
C SER A 54 6.51 1.26 12.37
N LEU A 55 7.51 0.49 11.91
CA LEU A 55 7.38 -0.95 11.64
C LEU A 55 6.88 -1.79 12.84
N PRO A 56 7.37 -1.59 14.07
CA PRO A 56 6.89 -2.35 15.23
C PRO A 56 5.43 -2.03 15.56
N PHE A 57 5.05 -0.77 15.40
CA PHE A 57 3.70 -0.29 15.73
C PHE A 57 2.67 -0.74 14.71
N THR A 58 3.09 -0.91 13.45
CA THR A 58 2.23 -1.30 12.32
C THR A 58 2.34 -2.80 12.05
N ILE A 59 3.41 -3.24 11.39
CA ILE A 59 3.55 -4.60 10.84
C ILE A 59 3.63 -5.67 11.94
N TRP A 60 4.39 -5.44 13.03
CA TRP A 60 4.53 -6.47 14.06
C TRP A 60 3.22 -6.70 14.81
N ARG A 61 2.45 -5.63 15.05
CA ARG A 61 1.11 -5.70 15.63
C ARG A 61 0.14 -6.46 14.71
N GLU A 62 0.22 -6.20 13.41
CA GLU A 62 -0.68 -6.77 12.39
C GLU A 62 -0.29 -8.18 11.91
N THR A 63 0.89 -8.69 12.30
CA THR A 63 1.42 -9.98 11.85
C THR A 63 0.46 -11.15 12.15
N ARG A 64 -0.27 -11.12 13.27
CA ARG A 64 -1.30 -12.15 13.57
C ARG A 64 -2.44 -12.12 12.56
N GLY A 65 -2.91 -10.92 12.19
CA GLY A 65 -3.94 -10.74 11.18
C GLY A 65 -3.48 -11.24 9.81
N PHE A 66 -2.22 -10.97 9.46
CA PHE A 66 -1.63 -11.47 8.22
C PHE A 66 -1.63 -13.00 8.13
N VAL A 67 -1.24 -13.69 9.19
CA VAL A 67 -1.24 -15.17 9.20
C VAL A 67 -2.66 -15.72 9.04
N ILE A 68 -3.65 -15.14 9.72
CA ILE A 68 -5.05 -15.53 9.58
C ILE A 68 -5.54 -15.31 8.15
N TYR A 69 -5.20 -14.16 7.55
CA TYR A 69 -5.53 -13.85 6.16
C TYR A 69 -4.94 -14.88 5.19
N MET A 70 -3.66 -15.23 5.32
CA MET A 70 -3.00 -16.23 4.47
C MET A 70 -3.63 -17.62 4.62
N ASN A 71 -4.01 -18.01 5.84
CA ASN A 71 -4.71 -19.27 6.07
C ASN A 71 -6.09 -19.29 5.40
N ASN A 72 -6.84 -18.19 5.47
CA ASN A 72 -8.15 -18.08 4.81
C ASN A 72 -7.99 -18.08 3.27
N TRP A 73 -6.92 -17.49 2.74
CA TRP A 73 -6.62 -17.53 1.32
C TRP A 73 -6.36 -18.97 0.84
N ARG A 74 -5.61 -19.75 1.63
CA ARG A 74 -5.40 -21.19 1.35
C ARG A 74 -6.70 -21.98 1.38
N GLN A 75 -7.58 -21.70 2.35
CA GLN A 75 -8.90 -22.35 2.41
C GLN A 75 -9.77 -22.00 1.20
N PHE A 76 -9.72 -20.76 0.75
CA PHE A 76 -10.43 -20.32 -0.46
C PHE A 76 -9.91 -21.02 -1.72
N GLU A 77 -8.60 -21.17 -1.87
CA GLU A 77 -8.00 -21.90 -3.00
C GLU A 77 -8.43 -23.37 -3.03
N LEU A 78 -8.43 -24.04 -1.88
CA LEU A 78 -8.89 -25.42 -1.77
C LEU A 78 -10.35 -25.58 -2.19
N GLN A 79 -11.22 -24.68 -1.72
CA GLN A 79 -12.64 -24.73 -2.10
C GLN A 79 -12.89 -24.38 -3.55
N PHE A 80 -12.17 -23.42 -4.10
CA PHE A 80 -12.24 -23.12 -5.53
C PHE A 80 -11.86 -24.35 -6.36
N SER A 81 -10.82 -25.07 -5.93
CA SER A 81 -10.41 -26.31 -6.60
C SER A 81 -11.45 -27.43 -6.47
N GLN A 82 -12.16 -27.52 -5.34
CA GLN A 82 -13.19 -28.53 -5.11
C GLN A 82 -14.44 -28.28 -5.96
N THR A 83 -14.90 -27.04 -6.10
CA THR A 83 -16.12 -26.71 -6.86
C THR A 83 -15.88 -26.64 -8.36
N THR A 84 -14.71 -26.17 -8.80
CA THR A 84 -14.41 -25.98 -10.23
C THR A 84 -13.60 -27.10 -10.85
N ASN A 85 -13.10 -28.06 -10.05
CA ASN A 85 -12.13 -29.09 -10.45
C ASN A 85 -10.88 -28.51 -11.15
N ARG A 86 -10.55 -27.23 -10.89
CA ARG A 86 -9.42 -26.52 -11.52
C ARG A 86 -8.61 -25.76 -10.49
N THR A 87 -7.31 -25.66 -10.74
CA THR A 87 -6.40 -24.88 -9.90
C THR A 87 -6.50 -23.39 -10.19
N LEU A 88 -6.53 -22.57 -9.14
CA LEU A 88 -6.63 -21.12 -9.23
C LEU A 88 -5.29 -20.51 -9.69
N LYS A 89 -5.16 -20.21 -10.99
CA LYS A 89 -3.94 -19.62 -11.56
C LYS A 89 -3.86 -18.10 -11.28
N LEU A 90 -3.41 -17.72 -10.09
CA LEU A 90 -3.24 -16.30 -9.72
C LEU A 90 -1.96 -15.66 -10.31
N ASN A 91 -0.96 -16.45 -10.73
CA ASN A 91 0.34 -15.96 -11.25
C ASN A 91 1.08 -14.93 -10.36
N VAL A 92 0.76 -14.89 -9.06
CA VAL A 92 1.32 -13.92 -8.11
C VAL A 92 2.82 -14.12 -7.92
N ARG A 93 3.31 -15.37 -7.92
CA ARG A 93 4.73 -15.70 -7.71
C ARG A 93 5.67 -15.08 -8.74
N LYS A 94 5.32 -15.15 -10.03
CA LYS A 94 6.17 -14.56 -11.09
C LYS A 94 6.22 -13.04 -10.94
N ARG A 95 5.07 -12.41 -10.70
CA ARG A 95 4.98 -10.96 -10.50
C ARG A 95 5.67 -10.48 -9.23
N SER A 96 5.58 -11.24 -8.13
CA SER A 96 6.25 -10.89 -6.88
C SER A 96 7.76 -10.90 -7.02
N VAL A 97 8.32 -11.87 -7.75
CA VAL A 97 9.77 -11.90 -8.04
C VAL A 97 10.17 -10.71 -8.91
N ILE A 98 9.41 -10.39 -9.96
CA ILE A 98 9.69 -9.24 -10.83
C ILE A 98 9.67 -7.94 -10.02
N LEU A 99 8.62 -7.71 -9.21
CA LEU A 99 8.50 -6.50 -8.38
C LEU A 99 9.58 -6.42 -7.32
N LEU A 100 9.99 -7.55 -6.72
CA LEU A 100 11.07 -7.59 -5.74
C LEU A 100 12.41 -7.21 -6.37
N VAL A 101 12.75 -7.84 -7.50
CA VAL A 101 14.00 -7.54 -8.22
C VAL A 101 14.01 -6.08 -8.65
N PHE A 102 12.91 -5.59 -9.23
CA PHE A 102 12.77 -4.19 -9.62
C PHE A 102 12.92 -3.24 -8.44
N SER A 103 12.29 -3.53 -7.30
CA SER A 103 12.37 -2.67 -6.11
C SER A 103 13.81 -2.56 -5.59
N ILE A 104 14.55 -3.68 -5.56
CA ILE A 104 15.93 -3.70 -5.07
C ILE A 104 16.87 -2.99 -6.05
N THR A 105 16.79 -3.31 -7.35
CA THR A 105 17.68 -2.71 -8.36
C THR A 105 17.44 -1.21 -8.49
N PHE A 106 16.17 -0.79 -8.50
CA PHE A 106 15.82 0.62 -8.57
C PHE A 106 16.31 1.38 -7.33
N SER A 107 16.11 0.83 -6.12
CA SER A 107 16.64 1.42 -4.89
C SER A 107 18.16 1.60 -4.93
N PHE A 108 18.88 0.60 -5.41
CA PHE A 108 20.34 0.67 -5.53
C PHE A 108 20.77 1.79 -6.47
N ILE A 109 20.13 1.92 -7.64
CA ILE A 109 20.45 2.96 -8.64
C ILE A 109 20.19 4.37 -8.08
N LEU A 110 19.05 4.58 -7.43
CA LEU A 110 18.71 5.91 -6.89
C LEU A 110 19.66 6.33 -5.77
N GLU A 111 19.94 5.44 -4.82
CA GLU A 111 20.81 5.77 -3.68
C GLU A 111 22.28 5.92 -4.06
N THR A 112 22.75 5.15 -5.04
CA THR A 112 24.11 5.37 -5.59
C THR A 112 24.21 6.72 -6.28
N THR A 113 23.18 7.10 -7.06
CA THR A 113 23.11 8.41 -7.71
C THR A 113 23.12 9.54 -6.67
N TYR A 114 22.33 9.41 -5.60
CA TYR A 114 22.28 10.37 -4.47
C TYR A 114 23.66 10.61 -3.84
N ILE A 115 24.42 9.55 -3.56
CA ILE A 115 25.74 9.68 -2.92
C ILE A 115 26.77 10.29 -3.88
N ILE A 116 26.76 9.91 -5.15
CA ILE A 116 27.64 10.47 -6.17
C ILE A 116 27.41 11.99 -6.29
N LEU A 117 26.14 12.42 -6.30
CA LEU A 117 25.75 13.83 -6.36
C LEU A 117 26.27 14.63 -5.15
N LYS A 118 26.12 14.09 -3.93
CA LYS A 118 26.54 14.73 -2.68
C LYS A 118 28.04 14.71 -2.41
N ARG A 119 28.83 13.91 -3.15
CA ARG A 119 30.29 13.75 -2.95
C ARG A 119 30.68 13.44 -1.50
N ASN A 120 29.82 12.76 -0.75
CA ASN A 120 30.06 12.38 0.64
C ASN A 120 29.80 10.89 0.81
N PHE A 121 30.85 10.09 0.65
CA PHE A 121 30.74 8.63 0.70
C PHE A 121 30.87 8.14 2.13
N ASN A 122 29.77 7.69 2.70
CA ASN A 122 29.75 6.94 3.95
C ASN A 122 28.95 5.66 3.74
N VAL A 123 29.64 4.52 3.83
CA VAL A 123 29.06 3.18 3.58
C VAL A 123 27.87 2.90 4.50
N SER A 124 27.94 3.32 5.76
CA SER A 124 26.86 3.11 6.74
C SER A 124 25.59 3.88 6.35
N ARG A 125 25.75 5.14 5.91
CA ARG A 125 24.62 5.97 5.43
C ARG A 125 24.02 5.42 4.15
N TRP A 126 24.86 4.94 3.24
CA TRP A 126 24.44 4.34 1.99
C TRP A 126 23.59 3.08 2.19
N LEU A 127 24.07 2.14 3.02
CA LEU A 127 23.35 0.91 3.30
C LEU A 127 22.01 1.17 3.98
N ASN A 128 21.97 2.11 4.94
CA ASN A 128 20.73 2.49 5.60
C ASN A 128 19.72 3.05 4.59
N ASN A 129 20.13 3.97 3.72
CA ASN A 129 19.23 4.54 2.72
C ASN A 129 18.73 3.50 1.71
N ILE A 130 19.58 2.59 1.23
CA ILE A 130 19.15 1.49 0.34
C ILE A 130 18.06 0.66 1.03
N TYR A 131 18.27 0.33 2.32
CA TYR A 131 17.28 -0.42 3.08
C TYR A 131 15.94 0.32 3.17
N GLN A 132 15.96 1.61 3.51
CA GLN A 132 14.77 2.46 3.62
C GLN A 132 14.01 2.59 2.29
N THR A 133 14.71 2.90 1.21
CA THR A 133 14.13 3.02 -0.14
C THR A 133 13.56 1.67 -0.62
N THR A 134 14.27 0.57 -0.34
CA THR A 134 13.79 -0.78 -0.69
C THR A 134 12.53 -1.12 0.10
N LEU A 135 12.51 -0.86 1.41
CA LEU A 135 11.34 -1.09 2.26
C LEU A 135 10.11 -0.31 1.76
N ARG A 136 10.29 0.96 1.38
CA ARG A 136 9.23 1.79 0.79
C ARG A 136 8.63 1.12 -0.45
N TYR A 137 9.45 0.70 -1.41
CA TYR A 137 8.94 0.05 -2.62
C TYR A 137 8.34 -1.35 -2.35
N LEU A 138 8.88 -2.09 -1.39
CA LEU A 138 8.32 -3.39 -0.99
C LEU A 138 6.93 -3.25 -0.36
N LEU A 139 6.66 -2.22 0.44
CA LEU A 139 5.33 -1.97 0.98
C LEU A 139 4.30 -1.61 -0.10
N GLY A 140 4.69 -0.76 -1.06
CA GLY A 140 3.84 -0.43 -2.21
C GLY A 140 3.56 -1.65 -3.10
N SER A 141 4.57 -2.46 -3.39
CA SER A 141 4.41 -3.69 -4.18
C SER A 141 3.60 -4.77 -3.45
N LEU A 142 3.73 -4.89 -2.13
CA LEU A 142 2.89 -5.78 -1.32
C LEU A 142 1.41 -5.39 -1.43
N PHE A 143 1.09 -4.10 -1.29
CA PHE A 143 -0.28 -3.61 -1.47
C PHE A 143 -0.82 -3.97 -2.86
N TYR A 144 -0.06 -3.66 -3.91
CA TYR A 144 -0.44 -3.98 -5.28
C TYR A 144 -0.67 -5.48 -5.49
N LEU A 145 0.18 -6.35 -4.96
CA LEU A 145 0.04 -7.79 -5.10
C LEU A 145 -1.20 -8.34 -4.38
N LEU A 146 -1.53 -7.81 -3.20
CA LEU A 146 -2.75 -8.17 -2.47
C LEU A 146 -4.00 -7.81 -3.28
N CYS A 147 -4.06 -6.59 -3.81
CA CYS A 147 -5.15 -6.15 -4.68
C CYS A 147 -5.22 -6.97 -5.98
N PHE A 148 -4.08 -7.22 -6.61
CA PHE A 148 -4.01 -8.00 -7.85
C PHE A 148 -4.51 -9.43 -7.67
N ALA A 149 -4.14 -10.08 -6.56
CA ALA A 149 -4.61 -11.43 -6.24
C ALA A 149 -6.14 -11.47 -6.08
N GLN A 150 -6.72 -10.47 -5.42
CA GLN A 150 -8.18 -10.34 -5.26
C GLN A 150 -8.90 -10.12 -6.57
N VAL A 151 -8.41 -9.20 -7.42
CA VAL A 151 -8.99 -8.96 -8.75
C VAL A 151 -8.95 -10.21 -9.60
N ARG A 152 -7.82 -10.94 -9.61
CA ARG A 152 -7.70 -12.20 -10.36
C ARG A 152 -8.63 -13.28 -9.83
N ALA A 153 -8.78 -13.40 -8.51
CA ALA A 153 -9.73 -14.32 -7.91
C ALA A 153 -11.17 -13.96 -8.31
N ALA A 154 -11.55 -12.68 -8.26
CA ALA A 154 -12.87 -12.19 -8.64
C ALA A 154 -13.22 -12.51 -10.09
N ILE A 155 -12.34 -12.17 -11.02
CA ILE A 155 -12.51 -12.48 -12.45
C ILE A 155 -12.63 -14.00 -12.68
N SER A 156 -11.83 -14.80 -11.95
CA SER A 156 -11.88 -16.26 -12.09
C SER A 156 -13.22 -16.81 -11.61
N VAL A 157 -13.74 -16.33 -10.48
CA VAL A 157 -15.05 -16.74 -9.96
C VAL A 157 -16.17 -16.30 -10.92
N LEU A 158 -16.13 -15.07 -11.42
CA LEU A 158 -17.15 -14.53 -12.33
C LEU A 158 -17.26 -15.33 -13.63
N ARG A 159 -16.13 -15.77 -14.21
CA ARG A 159 -16.14 -16.57 -15.46
C ARG A 159 -16.92 -17.88 -15.36
N TYR A 160 -16.90 -18.51 -14.19
CA TYR A 160 -17.55 -19.80 -14.00
C TYR A 160 -18.91 -19.69 -13.31
N PHE A 161 -19.30 -18.46 -12.93
CA PHE A 161 -20.57 -18.17 -12.27
C PHE A 161 -21.78 -18.65 -13.09
N LYS A 162 -21.70 -18.62 -14.42
CA LYS A 162 -22.79 -18.99 -15.35
C LYS A 162 -23.18 -20.48 -15.36
N LEU A 163 -22.45 -21.36 -14.67
CA LEU A 163 -22.66 -22.81 -14.78
C LEU A 163 -23.38 -23.44 -13.58
N ILE A 164 -23.20 -22.96 -12.33
CA ILE A 164 -23.80 -23.58 -11.11
C ILE A 164 -24.04 -22.54 -9.98
N LEU A 165 -25.19 -21.86 -9.96
CA LEU A 165 -25.49 -20.69 -9.12
C LEU A 165 -25.18 -20.82 -7.59
N VAL A 166 -25.49 -21.97 -6.98
CA VAL A 166 -25.51 -22.11 -5.51
C VAL A 166 -24.11 -22.18 -4.90
N GLU A 167 -23.18 -22.93 -5.52
CA GLU A 167 -21.82 -23.11 -5.00
C GLU A 167 -20.94 -21.86 -5.23
N TYR A 168 -21.16 -21.14 -6.33
CA TYR A 168 -20.41 -19.91 -6.62
C TYR A 168 -20.74 -18.76 -5.66
N ARG A 169 -21.95 -18.75 -5.07
CA ARG A 169 -22.33 -17.77 -4.03
C ARG A 169 -21.44 -17.88 -2.79
N VAL A 170 -21.17 -19.10 -2.32
CA VAL A 170 -20.32 -19.34 -1.14
C VAL A 170 -18.89 -18.90 -1.41
N LEU A 171 -18.37 -19.17 -2.60
CA LEU A 171 -17.06 -18.71 -3.06
C LEU A 171 -16.98 -17.18 -3.12
N TRP A 172 -17.99 -16.53 -3.67
CA TRP A 172 -18.02 -15.08 -3.73
C TRP A 172 -18.07 -14.43 -2.34
N LEU A 173 -18.91 -14.94 -1.44
CA LEU A 173 -18.99 -14.46 -0.06
C LEU A 173 -17.64 -14.60 0.66
N ARG A 174 -16.92 -15.70 0.44
CA ARG A 174 -15.58 -15.89 0.99
C ARG A 174 -14.57 -14.93 0.38
N LEU A 175 -14.63 -14.68 -0.93
CA LEU A 175 -13.79 -13.69 -1.57
C LEU A 175 -14.05 -12.27 -1.02
N SER A 176 -15.31 -11.90 -0.85
CA SER A 176 -15.70 -10.62 -0.24
C SER A 176 -15.16 -10.51 1.20
N ARG A 177 -15.27 -11.59 2.00
CA ARG A 177 -14.68 -11.65 3.33
C ARG A 177 -13.15 -11.52 3.32
N LEU A 178 -12.47 -12.09 2.32
CA LEU A 178 -11.01 -11.93 2.16
C LEU A 178 -10.64 -10.50 1.80
N THR A 179 -11.39 -9.85 0.91
CA THR A 179 -11.25 -8.42 0.61
C THR A 179 -11.44 -7.58 1.86
N GLN A 180 -12.42 -7.93 2.69
CA GLN A 180 -12.62 -7.26 3.95
C GLN A 180 -11.48 -7.49 4.96
N GLN A 181 -10.93 -8.70 5.00
CA GLN A 181 -9.82 -9.01 5.90
C GLN A 181 -8.55 -8.24 5.54
N VAL A 182 -8.24 -8.03 4.26
CA VAL A 182 -7.17 -7.10 3.87
C VAL A 182 -7.46 -5.70 4.42
N GLY A 183 -8.73 -5.30 4.29
CA GLY A 183 -9.27 -4.05 4.79
C GLY A 183 -9.29 -3.88 6.32
N THR A 184 -8.93 -4.87 7.11
CA THR A 184 -8.97 -4.78 8.59
C THR A 184 -7.65 -5.20 9.21
N CYS A 185 -6.98 -6.19 8.61
CA CYS A 185 -5.69 -6.69 9.07
C CYS A 185 -4.52 -5.75 8.71
N PHE A 186 -4.68 -4.86 7.73
CA PHE A 186 -3.59 -3.98 7.27
C PHE A 186 -3.93 -2.47 7.36
N CYS A 187 -4.84 -2.10 8.25
CA CYS A 187 -5.34 -0.72 8.38
C CYS A 187 -4.25 0.22 8.84
N TYR A 188 -3.49 -0.22 9.82
CA TYR A 188 -2.43 0.60 10.39
C TYR A 188 -1.26 0.66 9.43
N THR A 189 -0.84 -0.46 8.82
CA THR A 189 0.27 -0.45 7.86
C THR A 189 -0.02 0.41 6.64
N PHE A 190 -1.10 0.16 5.90
CA PHE A 190 -1.37 0.90 4.67
C PHE A 190 -1.94 2.30 4.91
N GLY A 191 -2.71 2.51 5.98
CA GLY A 191 -3.18 3.84 6.37
C GLY A 191 -2.02 4.77 6.74
N PHE A 192 -1.10 4.30 7.59
CA PHE A 192 0.12 5.04 7.91
C PHE A 192 0.98 5.26 6.66
N TYR A 193 1.12 4.25 5.81
CA TYR A 193 1.94 4.34 4.61
C TYR A 193 1.44 5.40 3.61
N ILE A 194 0.12 5.52 3.43
CA ILE A 194 -0.48 6.57 2.58
C ILE A 194 -0.20 7.97 3.17
N LEU A 195 -0.38 8.15 4.49
CA LEU A 195 -0.08 9.41 5.17
C LEU A 195 1.42 9.76 5.08
N TYR A 196 2.29 8.77 5.25
CA TYR A 196 3.73 8.91 5.10
C TYR A 196 4.11 9.36 3.68
N LEU A 197 3.59 8.69 2.64
CA LEU A 197 3.85 9.05 1.25
C LEU A 197 3.35 10.46 0.94
N PHE A 198 2.19 10.84 1.50
CA PHE A 198 1.64 12.18 1.34
C PHE A 198 2.53 13.25 1.98
N LEU A 199 2.94 13.05 3.24
CA LEU A 199 3.83 13.97 3.95
C LEU A 199 5.18 14.12 3.24
N ASN A 200 5.76 13.00 2.80
CA ASN A 200 7.03 12.98 2.07
C ASN A 200 6.91 13.76 0.75
N LEU A 201 5.81 13.54 0.02
CA LEU A 201 5.51 14.26 -1.21
C LEU A 201 5.38 15.78 -0.99
N THR A 202 4.64 16.23 0.03
CA THR A 202 4.48 17.66 0.32
C THR A 202 5.81 18.33 0.65
N LEU A 203 6.64 17.69 1.49
CA LEU A 203 7.94 18.22 1.88
C LEU A 203 8.89 18.28 0.68
N CYS A 204 8.99 17.20 -0.11
CA CYS A 204 9.88 17.18 -1.26
C CYS A 204 9.46 18.13 -2.38
N LEU A 205 8.15 18.32 -2.62
CA LEU A 205 7.68 19.32 -3.60
C LEU A 205 8.01 20.75 -3.18
N TYR A 206 7.80 21.10 -1.91
CA TYR A 206 8.24 22.40 -1.38
C TYR A 206 9.75 22.59 -1.60
N LEU A 207 10.55 21.60 -1.23
CA LEU A 207 12.01 21.67 -1.35
C LEU A 207 12.49 21.71 -2.81
N SER A 208 11.72 21.19 -3.77
CA SER A 208 11.98 21.33 -5.20
C SER A 208 11.64 22.73 -5.72
N CYS A 209 10.59 23.37 -5.18
CA CYS A 209 10.17 24.72 -5.58
C CYS A 209 11.00 25.84 -4.93
N ALA A 210 11.67 25.58 -3.82
CA ALA A 210 12.49 26.57 -3.13
C ALA A 210 13.69 27.04 -3.98
N TYR A 211 13.65 28.31 -4.42
CA TYR A 211 14.59 28.94 -5.35
C TYR A 211 16.06 28.99 -4.88
N THR A 212 16.29 28.87 -3.56
CA THR A 212 17.59 29.07 -2.92
C THR A 212 18.51 27.84 -2.96
N ARG A 213 18.09 26.74 -3.61
CA ARG A 213 18.80 25.45 -3.56
C ARG A 213 19.71 25.18 -4.74
N LYS A 214 20.78 24.41 -4.46
CA LYS A 214 21.67 23.87 -5.50
C LYS A 214 20.86 22.93 -6.41
N ILE A 215 21.14 22.98 -7.71
CA ILE A 215 20.51 22.12 -8.74
C ILE A 215 20.49 20.63 -8.32
N LYS A 216 21.56 20.17 -7.67
CA LYS A 216 21.67 18.79 -7.16
C LYS A 216 20.58 18.43 -6.16
N ASP A 217 20.25 19.32 -5.23
CA ASP A 217 19.24 19.08 -4.22
C ASP A 217 17.83 19.13 -4.83
N ILE A 218 17.62 19.99 -5.84
CA ILE A 218 16.36 20.06 -6.60
C ILE A 218 16.11 18.74 -7.34
N ILE A 219 17.13 18.16 -7.98
CA ILE A 219 17.02 16.88 -8.71
C ILE A 219 16.57 15.76 -7.76
N ILE A 220 17.25 15.61 -6.61
CA ILE A 220 16.97 14.56 -5.61
C ILE A 220 15.54 14.69 -5.06
N ASN A 221 15.10 15.90 -4.73
CA ASN A 221 13.76 16.13 -4.19
C ASN A 221 12.66 15.91 -5.24
N THR A 222 12.94 16.26 -6.50
CA THR A 222 11.99 16.06 -7.60
C THR A 222 11.80 14.58 -7.90
N GLU A 223 12.89 13.81 -7.91
CA GLU A 223 12.86 12.35 -8.04
C GLU A 223 12.06 11.68 -6.91
N THR A 224 12.30 12.10 -5.66
CA THR A 224 11.59 11.58 -4.48
C THR A 224 10.09 11.92 -4.53
N SER A 225 9.75 13.13 -4.98
CA SER A 225 8.36 13.54 -5.19
C SER A 225 7.69 12.70 -6.27
N PHE A 226 8.33 12.54 -7.42
CA PHE A 226 7.80 11.76 -8.54
C PHE A 226 7.52 10.31 -8.15
N THR A 227 8.46 9.66 -7.45
CA THR A 227 8.29 8.28 -6.97
C THR A 227 7.17 8.15 -5.95
N SER A 228 6.99 9.15 -5.07
CA SER A 228 5.89 9.17 -4.09
C SER A 228 4.52 9.33 -4.75
N VAL A 229 4.39 10.21 -5.75
CA VAL A 229 3.16 10.34 -6.56
C VAL A 229 2.83 9.02 -7.27
N LEU A 230 3.82 8.41 -7.92
CA LEU A 230 3.63 7.17 -8.67
C LEU A 230 3.16 6.03 -7.76
N LEU A 231 3.74 5.88 -6.57
CA LEU A 231 3.31 4.89 -5.58
C LEU A 231 1.88 5.15 -5.09
N LEU A 232 1.54 6.39 -4.76
CA LEU A 232 0.18 6.76 -4.35
C LEU A 232 -0.83 6.47 -5.46
N TYR A 233 -0.49 6.80 -6.70
CA TYR A 233 -1.33 6.52 -7.86
C TYR A 233 -1.57 5.02 -8.04
N VAL A 234 -0.52 4.21 -8.03
CA VAL A 234 -0.62 2.74 -8.18
C VAL A 234 -1.47 2.13 -7.05
N MET A 235 -1.32 2.60 -5.81
CA MET A 235 -2.14 2.13 -4.70
C MET A 235 -3.62 2.52 -4.89
N CYS A 236 -3.89 3.77 -5.27
CA CYS A 236 -5.27 4.22 -5.50
C CYS A 236 -5.94 3.45 -6.65
N ASP A 237 -5.23 3.25 -7.75
CA ASP A 237 -5.72 2.50 -8.92
C ASP A 237 -5.97 1.02 -8.58
N ALA A 238 -5.03 0.37 -7.90
CA ALA A 238 -5.19 -1.03 -7.47
C ALA A 238 -6.37 -1.20 -6.50
N GLY A 239 -6.54 -0.28 -5.55
CA GLY A 239 -7.69 -0.28 -4.64
C GLY A 239 -9.02 -0.08 -5.37
N HIS A 240 -9.04 0.84 -6.34
CA HIS A 240 -10.21 1.08 -7.18
C HIS A 240 -10.59 -0.14 -8.02
N ALA A 241 -9.61 -0.80 -8.64
CA ALA A 241 -9.81 -2.00 -9.43
C ALA A 241 -10.40 -3.16 -8.62
N VAL A 242 -9.95 -3.35 -7.36
CA VAL A 242 -10.55 -4.34 -6.45
C VAL A 242 -12.01 -4.03 -6.20
N ASN A 243 -12.34 -2.78 -5.86
CA ASN A 243 -13.72 -2.40 -5.56
C ASN A 243 -14.64 -2.55 -6.80
N ALA A 244 -14.16 -2.15 -7.98
CA ALA A 244 -14.90 -2.30 -9.23
C ALA A 244 -15.21 -3.77 -9.55
N GLN A 245 -14.25 -4.67 -9.36
CA GLN A 245 -14.38 -6.08 -9.73
C GLN A 245 -15.07 -6.94 -8.67
N VAL A 246 -14.82 -6.68 -7.37
CA VAL A 246 -15.40 -7.47 -6.26
C VAL A 246 -16.79 -6.95 -5.85
N THR A 247 -17.13 -5.71 -6.16
CA THR A 247 -18.45 -5.15 -5.83
C THR A 247 -19.26 -4.90 -7.09
N GLY A 248 -18.72 -4.13 -8.03
CA GLY A 248 -19.43 -3.70 -9.24
C GLY A 248 -19.82 -4.86 -10.16
N ALA A 249 -18.84 -5.66 -10.59
CA ALA A 249 -19.08 -6.74 -11.55
C ALA A 249 -20.09 -7.79 -11.05
N PHE A 250 -20.15 -8.03 -9.74
CA PHE A 250 -21.12 -8.97 -9.18
C PHE A 250 -22.48 -8.35 -8.93
N GLN A 251 -22.55 -7.05 -8.61
CA GLN A 251 -23.83 -6.35 -8.60
C GLN A 251 -24.48 -6.38 -9.99
N GLU A 252 -23.70 -6.15 -11.05
CA GLU A 252 -24.17 -6.26 -12.43
C GLU A 252 -24.66 -7.69 -12.74
N GLU A 253 -23.89 -8.72 -12.40
CA GLU A 253 -24.29 -10.10 -12.67
C GLU A 253 -25.55 -10.51 -11.88
N LEU A 254 -25.68 -10.09 -10.61
CA LEU A 254 -26.90 -10.29 -9.81
C LEU A 254 -28.12 -9.58 -10.39
N LEU A 255 -27.95 -8.38 -10.93
CA LEU A 255 -29.02 -7.64 -11.60
C LEU A 255 -29.42 -8.30 -12.91
N ASN A 256 -28.47 -8.84 -13.67
CA ASN A 256 -28.73 -9.59 -14.89
C ASN A 256 -29.56 -10.85 -14.58
N MET A 257 -29.20 -11.62 -13.56
CA MET A 257 -29.99 -12.78 -13.11
C MET A 257 -31.36 -12.42 -12.58
N ARG A 258 -31.51 -11.26 -11.91
CA ARG A 258 -32.83 -10.78 -11.47
C ARG A 258 -33.76 -10.52 -12.65
N ASN A 259 -33.21 -10.11 -13.80
CA ASN A 259 -33.98 -9.78 -14.99
C ASN A 259 -34.30 -11.02 -15.85
N GLU A 260 -33.74 -12.19 -15.55
CA GLU A 260 -34.11 -13.44 -16.21
C GLU A 260 -35.51 -13.89 -15.74
N PRO A 261 -36.47 -14.14 -16.67
CA PRO A 261 -37.81 -14.55 -16.32
C PRO A 261 -37.80 -16.02 -15.87
N GLY A 262 -38.12 -16.31 -14.61
CA GLY A 262 -38.17 -17.71 -14.18
C GLY A 262 -38.63 -18.04 -12.76
N HIS A 263 -38.11 -17.41 -11.70
CA HIS A 263 -38.39 -17.92 -10.35
C HIS A 263 -38.50 -16.82 -9.27
N PRO A 264 -39.68 -16.64 -8.63
CA PRO A 264 -39.88 -15.65 -7.57
C PRO A 264 -39.03 -15.91 -6.30
N ASP A 265 -38.64 -17.15 -6.06
CA ASP A 265 -37.74 -17.53 -4.95
C ASP A 265 -36.30 -17.06 -5.20
N LEU A 266 -35.84 -17.10 -6.46
CA LEU A 266 -34.53 -16.59 -6.87
C LEU A 266 -34.44 -15.07 -6.64
N ILE A 267 -35.54 -14.35 -6.87
CA ILE A 267 -35.62 -12.89 -6.67
C ILE A 267 -35.52 -12.52 -5.17
N LYS A 268 -36.13 -13.31 -4.26
CA LYS A 268 -36.00 -13.11 -2.81
C LYS A 268 -34.56 -13.39 -2.34
N GLU A 269 -33.93 -14.43 -2.86
CA GLU A 269 -32.54 -14.77 -2.53
C GLU A 269 -31.55 -13.73 -3.06
N VAL A 270 -31.71 -13.27 -4.31
CA VAL A 270 -30.89 -12.22 -4.91
C VAL A 270 -31.00 -10.93 -4.11
N ARG A 271 -32.21 -10.55 -3.68
CA ARG A 271 -32.44 -9.36 -2.84
C ARG A 271 -31.75 -9.47 -1.47
N THR A 272 -31.82 -10.64 -0.85
CA THR A 272 -31.15 -10.91 0.43
C THR A 272 -29.64 -10.87 0.27
N CYS A 273 -29.10 -11.40 -0.83
CA CYS A 273 -27.67 -11.38 -1.15
C CYS A 273 -27.15 -9.96 -1.42
N LEU A 274 -27.91 -9.16 -2.18
CA LEU A 274 -27.65 -7.73 -2.40
C LEU A 274 -27.62 -6.94 -1.08
N TYR A 275 -28.56 -7.21 -0.18
CA TYR A 275 -28.59 -6.58 1.14
C TYR A 275 -27.36 -6.94 1.98
N TYR A 276 -26.99 -8.23 2.03
CA TYR A 276 -25.78 -8.67 2.72
C TYR A 276 -24.50 -8.07 2.11
N MET A 277 -24.42 -7.91 0.79
CA MET A 277 -23.27 -7.25 0.16
C MET A 277 -23.17 -5.77 0.52
N ILE A 278 -24.27 -5.02 0.45
CA ILE A 278 -24.29 -3.60 0.83
C ILE A 278 -23.92 -3.45 2.32
N PHE A 279 -24.36 -4.39 3.16
CA PHE A 279 -24.01 -4.43 4.57
C PHE A 279 -22.53 -4.76 4.79
N LEU A 280 -21.99 -5.77 4.11
CA LEU A 280 -20.56 -6.10 4.14
C LEU A 280 -19.70 -4.93 3.65
N GLN A 281 -20.15 -4.20 2.64
CA GLN A 281 -19.44 -3.03 2.11
C GLN A 281 -19.32 -1.89 3.15
N LYS A 282 -20.32 -1.71 4.03
CA LYS A 282 -20.33 -0.66 5.06
C LYS A 282 -19.46 -0.92 6.29
N ILE A 283 -19.20 -2.17 6.66
CA ILE A 283 -18.56 -2.52 7.96
C ILE A 283 -17.05 -2.28 7.97
N ASN A 284 -16.42 -2.26 6.81
CA ASN A 284 -14.98 -2.33 6.75
C ASN A 284 -14.34 -0.94 6.75
N LEU A 285 -13.56 -0.61 7.77
CA LEU A 285 -12.96 0.72 7.94
C LEU A 285 -11.99 1.08 6.81
N ILE A 286 -11.13 0.14 6.37
CA ILE A 286 -10.32 0.37 5.18
C ILE A 286 -11.16 0.22 3.91
N THR A 287 -12.25 -0.57 3.83
CA THR A 287 -13.10 -0.58 2.61
C THR A 287 -13.98 0.66 2.49
N ASN A 288 -14.23 1.39 3.58
CA ASN A 288 -14.78 2.75 3.58
C ASN A 288 -13.71 3.81 3.28
N LEU A 289 -12.44 3.61 3.69
CA LEU A 289 -11.30 4.39 3.17
C LEU A 289 -10.97 4.04 1.70
N ILE A 290 -11.20 2.79 1.26
CA ILE A 290 -11.07 2.19 -0.09
C ILE A 290 -12.41 2.22 -0.85
N HIS A 291 -13.40 2.93 -0.31
CA HIS A 291 -14.36 3.65 -1.16
C HIS A 291 -13.66 4.85 -1.86
N LEU A 292 -12.32 4.82 -1.95
CA LEU A 292 -11.41 5.27 -3.01
C LEU A 292 -12.06 5.28 -4.40
N LYS A 293 -12.95 6.25 -4.57
CA LYS A 293 -13.08 6.98 -5.83
C LYS A 293 -11.72 7.63 -6.12
N LYS A 294 -11.43 7.89 -7.40
CA LYS A 294 -10.41 8.87 -7.83
C LYS A 294 -10.45 10.18 -7.00
N SER A 295 -11.62 10.50 -6.44
CA SER A 295 -11.86 11.56 -5.46
C SER A 295 -10.83 11.67 -4.33
N ILE A 296 -10.33 10.59 -3.73
CA ILE A 296 -9.35 10.72 -2.63
C ILE A 296 -7.99 11.17 -3.17
N PHE A 297 -7.57 10.65 -4.33
CA PHE A 297 -6.36 11.16 -4.99
C PHE A 297 -6.52 12.64 -5.34
N PHE A 298 -7.69 13.06 -5.85
CA PHE A 298 -7.98 14.48 -6.11
C PHE A 298 -8.05 15.31 -4.83
N GLN A 299 -8.63 14.80 -3.74
CA GLN A 299 -8.69 15.48 -2.43
C GLN A 299 -7.31 15.63 -1.81
N LEU A 300 -6.48 14.57 -1.86
CA LEU A 300 -5.09 14.62 -1.43
C LEU A 300 -4.30 15.59 -2.30
N THR A 301 -4.45 15.54 -3.62
CA THR A 301 -3.78 16.50 -4.53
C THR A 301 -4.22 17.93 -4.24
N SER A 302 -5.51 18.17 -4.01
CA SER A 302 -6.03 19.48 -3.62
C SER A 302 -5.44 19.94 -2.29
N ALA A 303 -5.44 19.09 -1.26
CA ALA A 303 -4.86 19.39 0.04
C ALA A 303 -3.36 19.67 -0.07
N LEU A 304 -2.63 18.89 -0.88
CA LEU A 304 -1.22 19.07 -1.15
C LEU A 304 -0.95 20.43 -1.78
N VAL A 305 -1.73 20.84 -2.78
CA VAL A 305 -1.61 22.15 -3.41
C VAL A 305 -1.88 23.26 -2.39
N THR A 306 -2.90 23.11 -1.54
CA THR A 306 -3.18 24.06 -0.46
C THR A 306 -2.02 24.16 0.54
N TYR A 307 -1.49 23.04 1.03
CA TYR A 307 -0.35 23.04 1.95
C TYR A 307 0.92 23.59 1.29
N LEU A 308 1.16 23.29 0.01
CA LEU A 308 2.29 23.82 -0.74
C LEU A 308 2.20 25.35 -0.87
N ILE A 309 1.03 25.90 -1.21
CA ILE A 309 0.81 27.35 -1.27
C ILE A 309 1.09 27.99 0.09
N VAL A 310 0.56 27.41 1.17
CA VAL A 310 0.78 27.93 2.54
C VAL A 310 2.27 27.91 2.90
N LEU A 311 2.99 26.82 2.61
CA LEU A 311 4.43 26.73 2.89
C LEU A 311 5.25 27.72 2.06
N LEU A 312 4.90 27.91 0.78
CA LEU A 312 5.57 28.90 -0.07
C LEU A 312 5.33 30.33 0.41
N GLN A 313 4.14 30.65 0.94
CA GLN A 313 3.86 31.96 1.51
C GLN A 313 4.78 32.29 2.70
N PHE A 314 5.08 31.31 3.56
CA PHE A 314 6.03 31.48 4.66
C PHE A 314 7.47 31.70 4.21
N GLN A 315 7.82 31.35 2.98
CA GLN A 315 9.15 31.61 2.42
C GLN A 315 9.29 33.08 1.95
N PHE A 316 8.20 33.72 1.53
CA PHE A 316 8.21 35.10 1.00
C PHE A 316 7.99 36.18 2.08
N GLN A 317 7.69 35.81 3.32
CA GLN A 317 7.61 36.71 4.48
C GLN A 317 8.93 36.78 5.25
#